data_AF-A0AAN2BJW4-F1
#
_entry.id   AF-A0AAN2BJW4-F1
#
_cell.length_a   1.000
_cell.length_b   1.000
_cell.length_c   1.000
_cell.angle_alpha   90.00
_cell.angle_beta   90.00
_cell.angle_gamma   90.00
#
_symmetry.space_group_name_H-M   'P 1'
#
loop_
_entity.id
_entity.type
_entity.pdbx_description
1 polymer ?
#
loop_
_entity_poly.entity_id
_entity_poly.type
_entity_poly.pdbx_seq_one_letter_code
_entity_poly.pdbx_strand_id
1 'polypeptide(L)'
;MKTLPFALCAFMVLAPIHALAEQKTIAKAEQSKDSLVAQRDLRNKEQADQYLTELNRAQGAALIDIANKISGSGVVTPELTATLKAKTASLLAANIEYAKNKDTARELNAVMRAYGAMGYSAEAERLIQKVLDTSPSRGVRNRAVRLIPKLHWFSERNSIMKSMMYYKPEQAIETHRLMALLSSDSPIFRRYGAEELNRQGGADSEAYALMAKILEKDKYVQSGDALDAMAWYAKVLSIYAKSDYRDLLLAIKNDKAVSKKLRKYTKP
;
A
#
# COMPACT_ATOMS: atom_id res chain seq x y z
N MET A 1 32.13 -68.93 -24.93
CA MET A 1 32.10 -67.87 -25.97
C MET A 1 30.96 -66.91 -25.61
N LYS A 2 31.29 -65.65 -25.29
CA LYS A 2 30.34 -64.61 -24.86
C LYS A 2 30.20 -63.58 -25.98
N THR A 3 29.00 -63.41 -26.50
CA THR A 3 28.62 -62.37 -27.46
C THR A 3 27.74 -61.33 -26.76
N LEU A 4 28.19 -60.09 -26.70
CA LEU A 4 27.43 -58.90 -26.28
C LEU A 4 27.03 -58.12 -27.55
N PRO A 5 25.77 -57.66 -27.69
CA PRO A 5 25.39 -56.84 -28.82
C PRO A 5 25.56 -55.34 -28.53
N PHE A 6 26.04 -54.65 -29.56
CA PHE A 6 26.12 -53.20 -29.72
C PHE A 6 24.72 -52.55 -29.62
N ALA A 7 24.53 -51.62 -28.70
CA ALA A 7 23.35 -50.74 -28.65
C ALA A 7 23.72 -49.39 -28.03
N LEU A 8 24.42 -48.53 -28.77
CA LEU A 8 24.64 -47.13 -28.36
C LEU A 8 25.09 -46.33 -29.60
N CYS A 9 24.20 -45.51 -30.19
CA CYS A 9 24.57 -44.31 -30.99
C CYS A 9 23.37 -43.55 -31.62
N ALA A 10 22.25 -43.33 -30.91
CA ALA A 10 21.11 -42.59 -31.49
C ALA A 10 20.54 -41.44 -30.64
N PHE A 11 21.27 -40.93 -29.63
CA PHE A 11 20.72 -39.94 -28.68
C PHE A 11 21.27 -38.50 -28.78
N MET A 12 22.11 -38.15 -29.76
CA MET A 12 22.86 -36.87 -29.73
C MET A 12 22.33 -35.69 -30.57
N VAL A 13 21.17 -35.77 -31.24
CA VAL A 13 20.73 -34.69 -32.16
C VAL A 13 19.47 -33.92 -31.69
N LEU A 14 18.78 -34.33 -30.62
CA LEU A 14 17.53 -33.68 -30.18
C LEU A 14 17.70 -32.61 -29.07
N ALA A 15 18.86 -32.51 -28.42
CA ALA A 15 19.10 -31.54 -27.35
C ALA A 15 19.07 -30.04 -27.76
N PRO A 16 19.57 -29.61 -28.94
CA PRO A 16 19.69 -28.17 -29.23
C PRO A 16 18.37 -27.48 -29.59
N ILE A 17 17.34 -28.22 -30.04
CA ILE A 17 16.04 -27.62 -30.42
C ILE A 17 15.23 -27.22 -29.19
N HIS A 18 15.26 -28.03 -28.11
CA HIS A 18 14.56 -27.71 -26.87
C HIS A 18 15.15 -26.48 -26.15
N ALA A 19 16.49 -26.36 -26.12
CA ALA A 19 17.15 -25.21 -25.51
C ALA A 19 16.78 -23.87 -26.19
N LEU A 20 16.65 -23.85 -27.53
CA LEU A 20 16.28 -22.65 -28.28
C LEU A 20 14.82 -22.24 -28.06
N ALA A 21 13.90 -23.20 -27.89
CA ALA A 21 12.49 -22.91 -27.60
C ALA A 21 12.30 -22.34 -26.19
N GLU A 22 13.05 -22.88 -25.22
CA GLU A 22 13.06 -22.38 -23.84
C GLU A 22 13.61 -20.95 -23.77
N GLN A 23 14.73 -20.68 -24.44
CA GLN A 23 15.31 -19.33 -24.51
C GLN A 23 14.36 -18.28 -25.12
N LYS A 24 13.63 -18.62 -26.19
CA LYS A 24 12.63 -17.71 -26.78
C LYS A 24 11.46 -17.41 -25.85
N THR A 25 11.08 -18.38 -25.02
CA THR A 25 9.97 -18.23 -24.07
C THR A 25 10.35 -17.31 -22.91
N ILE A 26 11.58 -17.45 -22.41
CA ILE A 26 12.13 -16.58 -21.36
C ILE A 26 12.24 -15.13 -21.85
N ALA A 27 12.84 -14.92 -23.03
CA ALA A 27 13.00 -13.56 -23.58
C ALA A 27 11.65 -12.84 -23.79
N LYS A 28 10.61 -13.56 -24.24
CA LYS A 28 9.26 -12.99 -24.39
C LYS A 28 8.62 -12.63 -23.06
N ALA A 29 8.85 -13.43 -22.02
CA ALA A 29 8.35 -13.14 -20.67
C ALA A 29 9.05 -11.93 -20.04
N GLU A 30 10.36 -11.78 -20.24
CA GLU A 30 11.14 -10.62 -19.77
C GLU A 30 10.72 -9.32 -20.47
N GLN A 31 10.61 -9.33 -21.80
CA GLN A 31 10.14 -8.17 -22.56
C GLN A 31 8.72 -7.74 -22.13
N SER A 32 7.86 -8.72 -21.78
CA SER A 32 6.53 -8.43 -21.25
C SER A 32 6.59 -7.78 -19.87
N LYS A 33 7.54 -8.17 -19.00
CA LYS A 33 7.68 -7.61 -17.65
C LYS A 33 8.15 -6.16 -17.69
N ASP A 34 9.13 -5.84 -18.54
CA ASP A 34 9.64 -4.47 -18.68
C ASP A 34 8.57 -3.52 -19.21
N SER A 35 7.76 -3.97 -20.16
CA SER A 35 6.60 -3.22 -20.67
C SER A 35 5.58 -2.91 -19.55
N LEU A 36 5.27 -3.88 -18.70
CA LEU A 36 4.35 -3.68 -17.57
C LEU A 36 4.91 -2.69 -16.53
N VAL A 37 6.22 -2.77 -16.23
CA VAL A 37 6.88 -1.83 -15.32
C VAL A 37 6.82 -0.40 -15.87
N ALA A 38 7.12 -0.22 -17.15
CA ALA A 38 7.05 1.08 -17.81
C ALA A 38 5.62 1.67 -17.79
N GLN A 39 4.60 0.84 -18.04
CA GLN A 39 3.21 1.27 -17.94
C GLN A 39 2.82 1.68 -16.52
N ARG A 40 3.21 0.90 -15.50
CA ARG A 40 2.98 1.27 -14.10
C ARG A 40 3.62 2.61 -13.78
N ASP A 41 4.87 2.82 -14.20
CA ASP A 41 5.61 4.04 -13.89
C ASP A 41 5.04 5.27 -14.59
N LEU A 42 4.55 5.12 -15.81
CA LEU A 42 3.78 6.17 -16.50
C LEU A 42 2.53 6.56 -15.71
N ARG A 43 1.73 5.58 -15.26
CA ARG A 43 0.50 5.83 -14.48
C ARG A 43 0.80 6.44 -13.11
N ASN A 44 1.88 6.00 -12.46
CA ASN A 44 2.36 6.62 -11.22
C ASN A 44 2.69 8.10 -11.42
N LYS A 45 3.33 8.43 -12.55
CA LYS A 45 3.66 9.80 -12.91
C LYS A 45 2.40 10.63 -13.18
N GLU A 46 1.46 10.12 -13.98
CA GLU A 46 0.18 10.80 -14.25
C GLU A 46 -0.58 11.12 -12.95
N GLN A 47 -0.62 10.16 -12.01
CA GLN A 47 -1.22 10.37 -10.71
C GLN A 47 -0.47 11.42 -9.87
N ALA A 48 0.87 11.40 -9.90
CA ALA A 48 1.68 12.41 -9.23
C ALA A 48 1.42 13.82 -9.79
N ASP A 49 1.27 13.94 -11.11
CA ASP A 49 0.98 15.21 -11.79
C ASP A 49 -0.42 15.75 -11.43
N GLN A 50 -1.40 14.86 -11.30
CA GLN A 50 -2.72 15.21 -10.76
C GLN A 50 -2.63 15.73 -9.33
N TYR A 51 -1.92 15.00 -8.45
CA TYR A 51 -1.70 15.42 -7.07
C TYR A 51 -0.98 16.76 -6.96
N LEU A 52 0.05 16.99 -7.78
CA LEU A 52 0.75 18.28 -7.84
C LEU A 52 -0.20 19.42 -8.21
N THR A 53 -1.05 19.20 -9.22
CA THR A 53 -2.04 20.19 -9.67
C THR A 53 -3.03 20.54 -8.56
N GLU A 54 -3.63 19.53 -7.91
CA GLU A 54 -4.56 19.73 -6.80
C GLU A 54 -3.86 20.38 -5.59
N LEU A 55 -2.70 19.86 -5.19
CA LEU A 55 -1.94 20.31 -4.03
C LEU A 55 -1.53 21.78 -4.15
N ASN A 56 -1.16 22.25 -5.35
CA ASN A 56 -0.75 23.64 -5.58
C ASN A 56 -1.91 24.64 -5.44
N ARG A 57 -3.14 24.23 -5.77
CA ARG A 57 -4.33 25.08 -5.68
C ARG A 57 -5.04 24.97 -4.33
N ALA A 58 -4.84 23.86 -3.61
CA ALA A 58 -5.58 23.56 -2.40
C ALA A 58 -5.17 24.41 -1.19
N GLN A 59 -6.18 24.81 -0.41
CA GLN A 59 -6.09 25.48 0.89
C GLN A 59 -7.19 24.93 1.81
N GLY A 60 -7.10 25.18 3.12
CA GLY A 60 -8.09 24.79 4.11
C GLY A 60 -8.38 23.29 4.11
N ALA A 61 -9.67 22.95 4.08
CA ALA A 61 -10.14 21.57 4.02
C ALA A 61 -9.62 20.82 2.78
N ALA A 62 -9.61 21.47 1.61
CA ALA A 62 -9.15 20.83 0.38
C ALA A 62 -7.67 20.43 0.47
N LEU A 63 -6.83 21.24 1.14
CA LEU A 63 -5.41 20.91 1.36
C LEU A 63 -5.24 19.70 2.28
N ILE A 64 -6.06 19.60 3.31
CA ILE A 64 -6.07 18.45 4.21
C ILE A 64 -6.47 17.18 3.45
N ASP A 65 -7.50 17.27 2.60
CA ASP A 65 -8.01 16.14 1.83
C ASP A 65 -6.98 15.62 0.84
N ILE A 66 -6.38 16.49 0.02
CA ILE A 66 -5.34 16.07 -0.93
C ILE A 66 -4.10 15.52 -0.22
N ALA A 67 -3.67 16.12 0.91
CA ALA A 67 -2.56 15.60 1.69
C ALA A 67 -2.85 14.20 2.27
N ASN A 68 -4.09 13.95 2.70
CA ASN A 68 -4.51 12.61 3.14
C ASN A 68 -4.52 11.60 1.99
N LYS A 69 -5.01 11.97 0.81
CA LYS A 69 -4.96 11.12 -0.40
C LYS A 69 -3.51 10.77 -0.76
N ILE A 70 -2.64 11.78 -0.86
CA ILE A 70 -1.21 11.57 -1.14
C ILE A 70 -0.58 10.64 -0.10
N SER A 71 -0.84 10.89 1.19
CA SER A 71 -0.31 10.07 2.29
C SER A 71 -0.67 8.60 2.15
N GLY A 72 -1.89 8.28 1.68
CA GLY A 72 -2.39 6.91 1.53
C GLY A 72 -2.00 6.23 0.21
N SER A 73 -1.60 7.01 -0.80
CA SER A 73 -1.45 6.54 -2.18
C SER A 73 -0.23 5.66 -2.45
N GLY A 74 0.88 5.85 -1.72
CA GLY A 74 2.17 5.23 -2.04
C GLY A 74 2.92 5.85 -3.23
N VAL A 75 2.39 6.91 -3.84
CA VAL A 75 3.07 7.67 -4.90
C VAL A 75 4.22 8.46 -4.29
N VAL A 76 5.41 8.31 -4.86
CA VAL A 76 6.61 9.05 -4.46
C VAL A 76 7.35 9.50 -5.71
N THR A 77 7.39 10.81 -5.94
CA THR A 77 8.22 11.43 -6.99
C THR A 77 9.06 12.57 -6.38
N PRO A 78 10.22 12.92 -6.98
CA PRO A 78 11.02 14.04 -6.53
C PRO A 78 10.25 15.36 -6.47
N GLU A 79 9.41 15.63 -7.47
CA GLU A 79 8.63 16.87 -7.61
C GLU A 79 7.55 16.98 -6.53
N LEU A 80 6.83 15.89 -6.27
CA LEU A 80 5.81 15.83 -5.22
C LEU A 80 6.44 15.98 -3.84
N THR A 81 7.59 15.33 -3.63
CA THR A 81 8.37 15.42 -2.38
C THR A 81 8.85 16.85 -2.13
N ALA A 82 9.43 17.51 -3.14
CA ALA A 82 9.89 18.89 -3.05
C ALA A 82 8.73 19.85 -2.77
N THR A 83 7.58 19.66 -3.41
CA THR A 83 6.39 20.50 -3.21
C THR A 83 5.83 20.35 -1.79
N LEU A 84 5.72 19.12 -1.28
CA LEU A 84 5.27 18.86 0.09
C LEU A 84 6.24 19.41 1.15
N LYS A 85 7.55 19.30 0.91
CA LYS A 85 8.58 19.90 1.76
C LYS A 85 8.41 21.42 1.83
N ALA A 86 8.30 22.09 0.68
CA ALA A 86 8.12 23.53 0.61
C ALA A 86 6.84 23.99 1.33
N LYS A 87 5.71 23.30 1.10
CA LYS A 87 4.44 23.58 1.81
C LYS A 87 4.53 23.34 3.31
N THR A 88 5.21 22.28 3.76
CA THR A 88 5.44 22.01 5.19
C THR A 88 6.23 23.14 5.83
N ALA A 89 7.30 23.61 5.19
CA ALA A 89 8.12 24.71 5.70
C ALA A 89 7.34 26.04 5.77
N SER A 90 6.55 26.34 4.74
CA SER A 90 5.69 27.53 4.70
C SER A 90 4.61 27.50 5.80
N LEU A 91 3.91 26.37 5.95
CA LEU A 91 2.90 26.20 7.00
C LEU A 91 3.50 26.21 8.41
N LEU A 92 4.74 25.74 8.59
CA LEU A 92 5.45 25.86 9.86
C LEU A 92 5.73 27.32 10.20
N ALA A 93 6.23 28.12 9.23
CA ALA A 93 6.46 29.54 9.44
C ALA A 93 5.16 30.27 9.82
N ALA A 94 4.08 30.02 9.08
CA ALA A 94 2.76 30.57 9.41
C ALA A 94 2.25 30.09 10.78
N ASN A 95 2.51 28.84 11.17
CA ASN A 95 2.10 28.35 12.48
C ASN A 95 2.90 28.98 13.64
N ILE A 96 4.16 29.36 13.41
CA ILE A 96 4.97 30.09 14.38
C ILE A 96 4.42 31.52 14.56
N GLU A 97 4.14 32.22 13.46
CA GLU A 97 3.60 33.58 13.47
C GLU A 97 2.18 33.62 14.08
N TYR A 98 1.32 32.68 13.70
CA TYR A 98 -0.09 32.61 14.09
C TYR A 98 -0.37 31.41 15.01
N ALA A 99 0.32 31.32 16.15
CA ALA A 99 0.30 30.18 17.08
C ALA A 99 -1.09 29.67 17.49
N LYS A 100 -2.10 30.56 17.54
CA LYS A 100 -3.49 30.24 17.94
C LYS A 100 -4.38 29.80 16.77
N ASN A 101 -3.92 29.90 15.52
CA ASN A 101 -4.70 29.50 14.35
C ASN A 101 -4.78 27.97 14.26
N LYS A 102 -5.95 27.42 14.61
CA LYS A 102 -6.21 25.97 14.61
C LYS A 102 -6.25 25.39 13.20
N ASP A 103 -6.55 26.17 12.19
CA ASP A 103 -6.71 25.68 10.83
C ASP A 103 -5.34 25.51 10.17
N THR A 104 -4.44 26.49 10.32
CA THR A 104 -3.02 26.34 9.94
C THR A 104 -2.37 25.14 10.63
N ALA A 105 -2.69 24.90 11.91
CA ALA A 105 -2.19 23.73 12.62
C ALA A 105 -2.72 22.40 12.04
N ARG A 106 -3.97 22.36 11.56
CA ARG A 106 -4.55 21.16 10.91
C ARG A 106 -3.92 20.91 9.55
N GLU A 107 -3.76 21.96 8.74
CA GLU A 107 -3.09 21.90 7.44
C GLU A 107 -1.64 21.42 7.60
N LEU A 108 -0.88 22.02 8.52
CA LEU A 108 0.51 21.64 8.80
C LEU A 108 0.60 20.16 9.17
N ASN A 109 -0.29 19.67 10.04
CA ASN A 109 -0.31 18.26 10.42
C ASN A 109 -0.58 17.32 9.24
N ALA A 110 -1.48 17.69 8.33
CA ALA A 110 -1.82 16.89 7.16
C ALA A 110 -0.65 16.86 6.15
N VAL A 111 -0.11 18.03 5.81
CA VAL A 111 0.97 18.17 4.82
C VAL A 111 2.29 17.57 5.35
N MET A 112 2.61 17.76 6.64
CA MET A 112 3.76 17.13 7.29
C MET A 112 3.66 15.60 7.25
N ARG A 113 2.47 15.04 7.49
CA ARG A 113 2.24 13.59 7.36
C ARG A 113 2.43 13.12 5.93
N ALA A 114 1.89 13.85 4.94
CA ALA A 114 2.06 13.53 3.53
C ALA A 114 3.54 13.56 3.12
N TYR A 115 4.30 14.55 3.58
CA TYR A 115 5.72 14.63 3.37
C TYR A 115 6.46 13.43 3.99
N GLY A 116 6.17 13.10 5.26
CA GLY A 116 6.75 11.89 5.90
C GLY A 116 6.35 10.58 5.22
N ALA A 117 5.18 10.53 4.57
CA ALA A 117 4.72 9.38 3.80
C ALA A 117 5.47 9.16 2.48
N MET A 118 6.29 10.12 2.04
CA MET A 118 7.19 9.94 0.89
C MET A 118 8.32 8.95 1.19
N GLY A 119 8.58 8.67 2.46
CA GLY A 119 9.58 7.69 2.92
C GLY A 119 10.59 8.30 3.89
N TYR A 120 11.50 7.46 4.37
CA TYR A 120 12.57 7.92 5.25
C TYR A 120 13.63 8.67 4.45
N SER A 121 13.90 9.90 4.85
CA SER A 121 15.09 10.64 4.45
C SER A 121 15.58 11.48 5.63
N ALA A 122 16.90 11.67 5.74
CA ALA A 122 17.48 12.53 6.78
C ALA A 122 16.92 13.96 6.70
N GLU A 123 16.51 14.40 5.50
CA GLU A 123 15.88 15.70 5.31
C GLU A 123 14.45 15.76 5.86
N ALA A 124 13.65 14.70 5.66
CA ALA A 124 12.31 14.60 6.22
C ALA A 124 12.36 14.59 7.75
N GLU A 125 13.26 13.78 8.32
CA GLU A 125 13.49 13.72 9.76
C GLU A 125 13.90 15.08 10.33
N ARG A 126 14.89 15.76 9.73
CA ARG A 126 15.31 17.10 10.17
C ARG A 126 14.18 18.13 10.13
N LEU A 127 13.37 18.15 9.08
CA LEU A 127 12.25 19.10 8.99
C LEU A 127 11.18 18.80 10.04
N ILE A 128 10.84 17.54 10.26
CA ILE A 128 9.85 17.14 11.29
C ILE A 128 10.39 17.40 12.70
N GLN A 129 11.68 17.18 12.93
CA GLN A 129 12.34 17.55 14.19
C GLN A 129 12.29 19.07 14.40
N LYS A 130 12.54 19.87 13.36
CA LYS A 130 12.35 21.33 13.43
C LYS A 130 10.91 21.70 13.81
N VAL A 131 9.90 21.05 13.24
CA VAL A 131 8.49 21.26 13.63
C VAL A 131 8.28 20.96 15.12
N LEU A 132 8.86 19.86 15.63
CA LEU A 132 8.81 19.50 17.04
C LEU A 132 9.43 20.60 17.93
N ASP A 133 10.60 21.11 17.54
CA ASP A 133 11.37 22.05 18.36
C ASP A 133 10.80 23.46 18.34
N THR A 134 10.26 23.91 17.19
CA THR A 134 9.91 25.33 16.99
C THR A 134 8.42 25.62 16.96
N SER A 135 7.54 24.63 16.73
CA SER A 135 6.09 24.88 16.65
C SER A 135 5.55 25.33 18.01
N PRO A 136 4.80 26.44 18.10
CA PRO A 136 4.16 26.85 19.35
C PRO A 136 2.95 25.97 19.70
N SER A 137 2.35 25.30 18.72
CA SER A 137 1.19 24.42 18.92
C SER A 137 1.59 23.05 19.50
N ARG A 138 1.11 22.75 20.72
CA ARG A 138 1.28 21.43 21.36
C ARG A 138 0.72 20.29 20.51
N GLY A 139 -0.39 20.53 19.81
CA GLY A 139 -1.01 19.52 18.93
C GLY A 139 -0.11 19.14 17.76
N VAL A 140 0.54 20.14 17.15
CA VAL A 140 1.51 19.94 16.05
C VAL A 140 2.76 19.21 16.57
N ARG A 141 3.33 19.64 17.69
CA ARG A 141 4.50 18.96 18.31
C ARG A 141 4.20 17.50 18.62
N ASN A 142 3.05 17.21 19.25
CA ASN A 142 2.62 15.84 19.54
C ASN A 142 2.48 14.98 18.27
N ARG A 143 2.08 15.59 17.15
CA ARG A 143 1.99 14.90 15.87
C ARG A 143 3.37 14.64 15.27
N ALA A 144 4.28 15.60 15.34
CA ALA A 144 5.67 15.43 14.89
C ALA A 144 6.36 14.28 15.65
N VAL A 145 6.27 14.24 16.99
CA VAL A 145 6.82 13.14 17.82
C VAL A 145 6.31 11.77 17.36
N ARG A 146 5.02 11.65 17.04
CA ARG A 146 4.42 10.38 16.58
C ARG A 146 4.78 10.03 15.14
N LEU A 147 5.24 11.00 14.35
CA LEU A 147 5.52 10.82 12.94
C LEU A 147 6.96 10.35 12.70
N ILE A 148 7.94 10.83 13.47
CA ILE A 148 9.36 10.45 13.35
C ILE A 148 9.56 8.92 13.31
N PRO A 149 9.07 8.12 14.28
CA PRO A 149 9.25 6.67 14.23
C PRO A 149 8.50 6.00 13.07
N LYS A 150 7.54 6.68 12.45
CA LYS A 150 6.77 6.16 11.30
C LYS A 150 7.45 6.39 9.96
N LEU A 151 8.52 7.18 9.87
CA LEU A 151 9.21 7.43 8.61
C LEU A 151 9.76 6.13 7.99
N HIS A 152 10.36 5.25 8.80
CA HIS A 152 10.78 3.92 8.35
C HIS A 152 9.60 3.06 7.92
N TRP A 153 8.51 3.07 8.70
CA TRP A 153 7.28 2.35 8.37
C TRP A 153 6.71 2.77 7.01
N PHE A 154 6.73 4.07 6.67
CA PHE A 154 6.32 4.55 5.35
C PHE A 154 7.24 4.08 4.23
N SER A 155 8.56 4.04 4.48
CA SER A 155 9.53 3.52 3.50
C SER A 155 9.27 2.05 3.16
N GLU A 156 9.03 1.22 4.17
CA GLU A 156 8.70 -0.20 4.00
C GLU A 156 7.35 -0.37 3.28
N ARG A 157 6.32 0.37 3.71
CA ARG A 157 5.01 0.39 3.05
C ARG A 157 5.14 0.72 1.56
N ASN A 158 5.88 1.78 1.22
CA ASN A 158 6.05 2.23 -0.16
C ASN A 158 6.77 1.16 -1.00
N SER A 159 7.68 0.41 -0.39
CA SER A 159 8.37 -0.70 -1.05
C SER A 159 7.40 -1.84 -1.39
N ILE A 160 6.48 -2.18 -0.48
CA ILE A 160 5.42 -3.17 -0.73
C ILE A 160 4.47 -2.70 -1.84
N MET A 161 4.03 -1.44 -1.78
CA MET A 161 3.11 -0.86 -2.77
C MET A 161 3.70 -0.81 -4.19
N LYS A 162 5.03 -0.78 -4.34
CA LYS A 162 5.72 -0.85 -5.64
C LYS A 162 5.75 -2.24 -6.26
N SER A 163 5.31 -3.29 -5.54
CA SER A 163 5.28 -4.65 -6.06
C SER A 163 4.43 -4.78 -7.33
N MET A 164 4.95 -5.54 -8.30
CA MET A 164 4.26 -5.88 -9.55
C MET A 164 3.36 -7.11 -9.43
N MET A 165 3.35 -7.78 -8.28
CA MET A 165 2.69 -9.09 -8.09
C MET A 165 1.19 -9.07 -8.47
N TYR A 166 0.51 -7.95 -8.25
CA TYR A 166 -0.92 -7.78 -8.54
C TYR A 166 -1.19 -6.70 -9.57
N TYR A 167 -0.18 -6.24 -10.32
CA TYR A 167 -0.37 -5.19 -11.30
C TYR A 167 -1.12 -5.72 -12.52
N LYS A 168 -2.21 -5.05 -12.87
CA LYS A 168 -2.92 -5.22 -14.13
C LYS A 168 -3.14 -3.86 -14.80
N PRO A 169 -2.82 -3.70 -16.10
CA PRO A 169 -2.96 -2.42 -16.79
C PRO A 169 -4.38 -1.83 -16.74
N GLU A 170 -5.39 -2.67 -16.78
CA GLU A 170 -6.81 -2.32 -16.81
C GLU A 170 -7.40 -1.92 -15.45
N GLN A 171 -6.73 -2.24 -14.34
CA GLN A 171 -7.20 -1.92 -12.98
C GLN A 171 -6.75 -0.53 -12.53
N ALA A 172 -7.44 0.07 -11.58
CA ALA A 172 -6.99 1.31 -10.94
C ALA A 172 -5.61 1.11 -10.28
N ILE A 173 -4.76 2.14 -10.34
CA ILE A 173 -3.38 2.03 -9.84
C ILE A 173 -3.37 1.88 -8.31
N GLU A 174 -4.37 2.40 -7.62
CA GLU A 174 -4.53 2.24 -6.18
C GLU A 174 -4.88 0.80 -5.80
N THR A 175 -5.71 0.13 -6.60
CA THR A 175 -6.12 -1.26 -6.37
C THR A 175 -4.91 -2.18 -6.28
N HIS A 176 -3.95 -2.11 -7.22
CA HIS A 176 -2.78 -2.99 -7.16
C HIS A 176 -1.91 -2.74 -5.92
N ARG A 177 -1.74 -1.47 -5.52
CA ARG A 177 -0.95 -1.09 -4.33
C ARG A 177 -1.62 -1.60 -3.05
N LEU A 178 -2.94 -1.48 -2.97
CA LEU A 178 -3.73 -2.00 -1.85
C LEU A 178 -3.68 -3.53 -1.82
N MET A 179 -3.82 -4.21 -2.96
CA MET A 179 -3.69 -5.67 -3.03
C MET A 179 -2.31 -6.14 -2.56
N ALA A 180 -1.24 -5.44 -2.94
CA ALA A 180 0.10 -5.74 -2.43
C ALA A 180 0.17 -5.63 -0.88
N LEU A 181 -0.42 -4.59 -0.29
CA LEU A 181 -0.49 -4.47 1.18
C LEU A 181 -1.35 -5.57 1.82
N LEU A 182 -2.51 -5.87 1.22
CA LEU A 182 -3.43 -6.91 1.70
C LEU A 182 -2.79 -8.32 1.67
N SER A 183 -1.84 -8.53 0.76
CA SER A 183 -1.09 -9.78 0.65
C SER A 183 0.20 -9.84 1.47
N SER A 184 0.65 -8.72 2.05
CA SER A 184 1.95 -8.62 2.73
C SER A 184 2.10 -9.67 3.83
N ASP A 185 3.31 -10.18 4.07
CA ASP A 185 3.55 -11.09 5.19
C ASP A 185 3.39 -10.42 6.56
N SER A 186 3.48 -9.09 6.62
CA SER A 186 3.27 -8.33 7.85
C SER A 186 1.78 -8.06 8.10
N PRO A 187 1.21 -8.55 9.22
CA PRO A 187 -0.18 -8.26 9.57
C PRO A 187 -0.49 -6.77 9.73
N ILE A 188 0.50 -5.96 10.09
CA ILE A 188 0.36 -4.51 10.23
C ILE A 188 0.02 -3.88 8.88
N PHE A 189 0.69 -4.29 7.79
CA PHE A 189 0.39 -3.78 6.45
C PHE A 189 -0.90 -4.35 5.87
N ARG A 190 -1.22 -5.61 6.16
CA ARG A 190 -2.54 -6.20 5.83
C ARG A 190 -3.67 -5.35 6.40
N ARG A 191 -3.60 -5.11 7.71
CA ARG A 191 -4.55 -4.24 8.42
C ARG A 191 -4.61 -2.84 7.80
N TYR A 192 -3.46 -2.22 7.57
CA TYR A 192 -3.41 -0.87 6.99
C TYR A 192 -4.06 -0.83 5.60
N GLY A 193 -3.81 -1.83 4.74
CA GLY A 193 -4.43 -1.95 3.42
C GLY A 193 -5.96 -2.00 3.50
N ALA A 194 -6.52 -2.80 4.42
CA ALA A 194 -7.96 -2.87 4.62
C ALA A 194 -8.55 -1.56 5.22
N GLU A 195 -7.83 -0.91 6.15
CA GLU A 195 -8.22 0.39 6.68
C GLU A 195 -8.21 1.49 5.60
N GLU A 196 -7.24 1.46 4.68
CA GLU A 196 -7.14 2.39 3.56
C GLU A 196 -8.28 2.17 2.56
N LEU A 197 -8.54 0.92 2.18
CA LEU A 197 -9.66 0.56 1.30
C LEU A 197 -11.00 1.06 1.87
N ASN A 198 -11.25 0.83 3.16
CA ASN A 198 -12.45 1.35 3.83
C ASN A 198 -12.52 2.87 3.85
N ARG A 199 -11.38 3.58 3.96
CA ARG A 199 -11.34 5.05 3.93
C ARG A 199 -11.60 5.60 2.53
N GLN A 200 -11.21 4.88 1.49
CA GLN A 200 -11.47 5.25 0.10
C GLN A 200 -12.90 4.98 -0.36
N GLY A 201 -13.69 4.25 0.44
CA GLY A 201 -15.08 3.94 0.12
C GLY A 201 -15.23 2.68 -0.73
N GLY A 202 -14.20 1.86 -0.87
CA GLY A 202 -14.20 0.61 -1.63
C GLY A 202 -12.95 0.43 -2.49
N ALA A 203 -12.91 -0.68 -3.21
CA ALA A 203 -11.96 -1.00 -4.28
C ALA A 203 -12.61 -1.98 -5.28
N ASP A 204 -11.85 -2.38 -6.29
CA ASP A 204 -12.25 -3.38 -7.28
C ASP A 204 -12.50 -4.76 -6.63
N SER A 205 -13.31 -5.59 -7.29
CA SER A 205 -13.78 -6.87 -6.74
C SER A 205 -12.66 -7.85 -6.42
N GLU A 206 -11.53 -7.78 -7.13
CA GLU A 206 -10.36 -8.61 -6.88
C GLU A 206 -9.71 -8.36 -5.52
N ALA A 207 -9.79 -7.13 -4.99
CA ALA A 207 -9.29 -6.84 -3.65
C ALA A 207 -10.14 -7.56 -2.59
N TYR A 208 -11.46 -7.60 -2.76
CA TYR A 208 -12.37 -8.36 -1.88
C TYR A 208 -12.13 -9.86 -1.99
N ALA A 209 -11.94 -10.38 -3.22
CA ALA A 209 -11.63 -11.79 -3.43
C ALA A 209 -10.33 -12.21 -2.75
N LEU A 210 -9.29 -11.36 -2.84
CA LEU A 210 -8.02 -11.58 -2.16
C LEU A 210 -8.18 -11.61 -0.63
N MET A 211 -8.92 -10.65 -0.06
CA MET A 211 -9.19 -10.62 1.38
C MET A 211 -9.98 -11.85 1.84
N ALA A 212 -11.02 -12.25 1.10
CA ALA A 212 -11.82 -13.42 1.42
C ALA A 212 -10.98 -14.70 1.43
N LYS A 213 -10.11 -14.88 0.42
CA LYS A 213 -9.17 -16.01 0.36
C LYS A 213 -8.23 -16.06 1.57
N ILE A 214 -7.63 -14.92 1.94
CA ILE A 214 -6.73 -14.84 3.10
C ILE A 214 -7.51 -15.07 4.40
N LEU A 215 -8.69 -14.47 4.52
CA LEU A 215 -9.54 -14.61 5.70
C LEU A 215 -9.97 -16.06 5.91
N GLU A 216 -10.37 -16.77 4.86
CA GLU A 216 -10.77 -18.18 4.97
C GLU A 216 -9.61 -19.07 5.44
N LYS A 217 -8.40 -18.80 4.94
CA LYS A 217 -7.17 -19.50 5.35
C LYS A 217 -6.79 -19.21 6.81
N ASP A 218 -6.87 -17.94 7.22
CA ASP A 218 -6.30 -17.44 8.48
C ASP A 218 -7.38 -17.19 9.58
N LYS A 219 -8.63 -17.65 9.39
CA LYS A 219 -9.76 -17.39 10.31
C LYS A 219 -9.57 -17.90 11.74
N TYR A 220 -8.64 -18.82 11.96
CA TYR A 220 -8.35 -19.42 13.28
C TYR A 220 -7.27 -18.69 14.08
N VAL A 221 -6.75 -17.56 13.60
CA VAL A 221 -5.83 -16.72 14.38
C VAL A 221 -6.52 -16.22 15.66
N GLN A 222 -5.86 -16.38 16.80
CA GLN A 222 -6.47 -16.14 18.12
C GLN A 222 -6.10 -14.80 18.76
N SER A 223 -4.99 -14.15 18.36
CA SER A 223 -4.52 -12.91 18.99
C SER A 223 -3.56 -12.09 18.12
N GLY A 224 -3.18 -10.91 18.61
CA GLY A 224 -2.15 -10.05 18.01
C GLY A 224 -2.59 -9.32 16.73
N ASP A 225 -1.61 -8.76 16.01
CA ASP A 225 -1.85 -7.96 14.81
C ASP A 225 -2.49 -8.78 13.67
N ALA A 226 -2.24 -10.09 13.62
CA ALA A 226 -2.88 -10.99 12.66
C ALA A 226 -4.39 -11.09 12.89
N LEU A 227 -4.84 -11.23 14.14
CA LEU A 227 -6.29 -11.19 14.44
C LEU A 227 -6.89 -9.83 14.08
N ASP A 228 -6.17 -8.74 14.32
CA ASP A 228 -6.62 -7.39 14.01
C ASP A 228 -6.77 -7.19 12.50
N ALA A 229 -5.83 -7.69 11.70
CA ALA A 229 -5.92 -7.69 10.24
C ALA A 229 -7.14 -8.48 9.76
N MET A 230 -7.35 -9.71 10.25
CA MET A 230 -8.49 -10.53 9.87
C MET A 230 -9.83 -9.91 10.27
N ALA A 231 -9.89 -9.27 11.44
CA ALA A 231 -11.08 -8.54 11.87
C ALA A 231 -11.41 -7.37 10.94
N TRP A 232 -10.40 -6.67 10.42
CA TRP A 232 -10.58 -5.65 9.40
C TRP A 232 -11.04 -6.23 8.06
N TYR A 233 -10.53 -7.38 7.64
CA TYR A 233 -10.98 -8.03 6.39
C TYR A 233 -12.46 -8.41 6.50
N ALA A 234 -12.85 -9.07 7.59
CA ALA A 234 -14.24 -9.41 7.87
C ALA A 234 -15.15 -8.17 7.87
N LYS A 235 -14.71 -7.07 8.49
CA LYS A 235 -15.45 -5.81 8.51
C LYS A 235 -15.62 -5.22 7.10
N VAL A 236 -14.55 -5.13 6.32
CA VAL A 236 -14.58 -4.57 4.96
C VAL A 236 -15.48 -5.41 4.06
N LEU A 237 -15.34 -6.74 4.08
CA LEU A 237 -16.19 -7.65 3.30
C LEU A 237 -17.67 -7.51 3.69
N SER A 238 -17.97 -7.37 4.98
CA SER A 238 -19.35 -7.17 5.46
C SER A 238 -19.97 -5.83 5.04
N ILE A 239 -19.16 -4.82 4.72
CA ILE A 239 -19.63 -3.50 4.29
C ILE A 239 -19.80 -3.47 2.77
N TYR A 240 -18.80 -3.93 2.02
CA TYR A 240 -18.72 -3.66 0.58
C TYR A 240 -19.02 -4.87 -0.32
N ALA A 241 -18.90 -6.10 0.19
CA ALA A 241 -19.04 -7.33 -0.61
C ALA A 241 -19.86 -8.40 0.11
N LYS A 242 -20.85 -7.96 0.89
CA LYS A 242 -21.63 -8.82 1.78
C LYS A 242 -22.41 -9.90 1.03
N SER A 243 -22.98 -9.58 -0.13
CA SER A 243 -23.71 -10.54 -0.96
C SER A 243 -22.80 -11.68 -1.40
N ASP A 244 -21.61 -11.34 -1.88
CA ASP A 244 -20.71 -12.27 -2.57
C ASP A 244 -20.01 -13.20 -1.59
N TYR A 245 -19.80 -12.74 -0.35
CA TYR A 245 -19.10 -13.50 0.70
C TYR A 245 -19.99 -13.82 1.91
N ARG A 246 -21.31 -13.83 1.74
CA ARG A 246 -22.28 -14.09 2.82
C ARG A 246 -22.01 -15.39 3.55
N ASP A 247 -21.77 -16.47 2.81
CA ASP A 247 -21.59 -17.82 3.37
C ASP A 247 -20.31 -17.92 4.20
N LEU A 248 -19.21 -17.33 3.70
CA LEU A 248 -17.96 -17.20 4.44
C LEU A 248 -18.17 -16.44 5.76
N LEU A 249 -18.85 -15.29 5.71
CA LEU A 249 -19.12 -14.47 6.89
C LEU A 249 -20.03 -15.19 7.90
N LEU A 250 -21.02 -15.95 7.43
CA LEU A 250 -21.88 -16.78 8.29
C LEU A 250 -21.10 -17.93 8.95
N ALA A 251 -20.25 -18.62 8.19
CA ALA A 251 -19.41 -19.70 8.71
C ALA A 251 -18.51 -19.20 9.85
N ILE A 252 -17.82 -18.08 9.63
CA ILE A 252 -16.97 -17.45 10.64
C ILE A 252 -17.80 -17.03 11.86
N LYS A 253 -18.94 -16.38 11.67
CA LYS A 253 -19.81 -15.92 12.77
C LYS A 253 -20.29 -17.05 13.69
N ASN A 254 -20.60 -18.21 13.10
CA ASN A 254 -21.21 -19.34 13.80
C ASN A 254 -20.18 -20.32 14.39
N ASP A 255 -18.93 -20.30 13.92
CA ASP A 255 -17.86 -21.17 14.41
C ASP A 255 -17.31 -20.70 15.77
N LYS A 256 -17.53 -21.50 16.83
CA LYS A 256 -17.05 -21.16 18.19
C LYS A 256 -15.54 -21.24 18.35
N ALA A 257 -14.82 -21.95 17.48
CA ALA A 257 -13.36 -22.03 17.48
C ALA A 257 -12.72 -20.73 16.94
N VAL A 258 -13.48 -19.93 16.20
CA VAL A 258 -13.06 -18.60 15.76
C VAL A 258 -13.13 -17.61 16.93
N SER A 259 -12.08 -16.78 17.03
CA SER A 259 -11.97 -15.67 17.99
C SER A 259 -13.26 -14.85 18.09
N LYS A 260 -13.67 -14.54 19.32
CA LYS A 260 -14.84 -13.67 19.61
C LYS A 260 -14.72 -12.31 18.93
N LYS A 261 -13.50 -11.78 18.78
CA LYS A 261 -13.27 -10.51 18.06
C LYS A 261 -13.63 -10.64 16.59
N LEU A 262 -13.12 -11.66 15.91
CA LEU A 262 -13.40 -11.86 14.48
C LEU A 262 -14.90 -12.06 14.23
N ARG A 263 -15.55 -12.91 15.04
CA ARG A 263 -17.02 -13.12 15.00
C ARG A 263 -17.84 -11.85 15.22
N LYS A 264 -17.35 -10.91 16.02
CA LYS A 264 -18.03 -9.62 16.26
C LYS A 264 -18.04 -8.74 15.00
N TYR A 265 -16.99 -8.81 14.18
CA TYR A 265 -16.86 -7.96 13.00
C TYR A 265 -17.47 -8.56 11.73
N THR A 266 -17.76 -9.86 11.71
CA THR A 266 -18.59 -10.48 10.67
C THR A 266 -20.06 -10.11 10.83
N LYS A 267 -20.54 -9.21 9.96
CA LYS A 267 -21.95 -8.82 9.85
C LYS A 267 -22.50 -9.38 8.53
N PRO A 268 -22.89 -10.66 8.50
CA PRO A 268 -23.45 -11.30 7.30
C PRO A 268 -24.78 -10.68 6.89
#